data_AF-A0A8S9YFM7-F1
#
_entry.id   AF-A0A8S9YFM7-F1
#
_cell.length_a   1.000
_cell.length_b   1.000
_cell.length_c   1.000
_cell.angle_alpha   90.00
_cell.angle_beta   90.00
_cell.angle_gamma   90.00
#
_symmetry.space_group_name_H-M   'P 1'
#
loop_
_entity.id
_entity.type
_entity.pdbx_description
1 polymer ?
#
loop_
_entity_poly.entity_id
_entity_poly.type
_entity_poly.pdbx_seq_one_letter_code
_entity_poly.pdbx_strand_id
1 'polypeptide(L)'
;MVVSLEVIPCEEHVCTLHKGTNSTIVLTFRTKDVVNHGTVAVHGILAHVPIYFPLDDTTICSFLSPPCPMLPTQDSYTYTFSLPISHSYPSVRLTIRWELIDDHNTDIACVEFPAQIEA
;
A
#
# COMPACT_ATOMS: atom_id res chain seq x y z
N MET A 1 12.21 6.54 -1.35
CA MET A 1 12.89 5.30 -1.79
C MET A 1 12.37 4.13 -0.98
N VAL A 2 11.81 3.14 -1.67
CA VAL A 2 11.33 1.90 -1.04
C VAL A 2 12.52 1.02 -0.64
N VAL A 3 12.44 0.44 0.56
CA VAL A 3 13.42 -0.50 1.12
C VAL A 3 12.87 -1.93 1.07
N SER A 4 11.64 -2.13 1.53
CA SER A 4 10.99 -3.45 1.52
C SER A 4 9.47 -3.34 1.46
N LEU A 5 8.83 -4.35 0.87
CA LEU A 5 7.39 -4.53 0.87
C LEU A 5 7.10 -5.93 1.42
N GLU A 6 6.17 -6.01 2.36
CA GLU A 6 5.62 -7.25 2.89
C GLU A 6 4.10 -7.19 2.85
N VAL A 7 3.47 -8.30 2.47
CA VAL A 7 2.01 -8.48 2.47
C VAL A 7 1.72 -9.66 3.37
N ILE A 8 0.80 -9.51 4.32
CA ILE A 8 0.54 -10.50 5.37
C ILE A 8 -0.95 -10.85 5.38
N PRO A 9 -1.32 -12.14 5.23
CA PRO A 9 -0.45 -13.27 4.87
C PRO A 9 -0.07 -13.25 3.38
N CYS A 10 1.15 -13.65 3.04
CA CYS A 10 1.58 -13.95 1.67
C CYS A 10 2.74 -14.94 1.71
N GLU A 11 2.52 -16.16 1.20
CA GLU A 11 3.49 -17.27 1.27
C GLU A 11 4.24 -17.49 -0.06
N GLU A 12 3.73 -16.93 -1.16
CA GLU A 12 4.24 -17.14 -2.52
C GLU A 12 4.63 -15.82 -3.19
N HIS A 13 5.18 -15.91 -4.41
CA HIS A 13 5.51 -14.75 -5.23
C HIS A 13 4.26 -13.95 -5.65
N VAL A 14 3.13 -14.61 -5.81
CA VAL A 14 1.82 -13.99 -6.05
C VAL A 14 1.02 -14.07 -4.75
N CYS A 15 0.65 -12.93 -4.19
CA CYS A 15 -0.04 -12.92 -2.91
C CYS A 15 -1.52 -13.31 -3.06
N THR A 16 -1.90 -14.44 -2.47
CA THR A 16 -3.30 -14.87 -2.40
C THR A 16 -4.03 -14.11 -1.29
N LEU A 17 -4.99 -13.29 -1.69
CA LEU A 17 -5.86 -12.51 -0.81
C LEU A 17 -7.19 -13.27 -0.64
N HIS A 18 -7.37 -13.88 0.53
CA HIS A 18 -8.57 -14.67 0.85
C HIS A 18 -9.74 -13.79 1.25
N LYS A 19 -10.87 -13.97 0.57
CA LYS A 19 -12.11 -13.26 0.91
C LYS A 19 -12.56 -13.56 2.34
N GLY A 20 -13.12 -12.54 3.00
CA GLY A 20 -13.54 -12.61 4.39
C GLY A 20 -12.41 -12.53 5.40
N THR A 21 -11.16 -12.39 4.96
CA THR A 21 -9.99 -12.25 5.85
C THR A 21 -9.40 -10.85 5.77
N ASN A 22 -8.53 -10.51 6.73
CA ASN A 22 -7.76 -9.27 6.69
C ASN A 22 -6.42 -9.52 6.00
N SER A 23 -6.00 -8.57 5.18
CA SER A 23 -4.64 -8.49 4.64
C SER A 23 -3.97 -7.21 5.10
N THR A 24 -2.69 -7.30 5.44
CA THR A 24 -1.89 -6.19 5.92
C THR A 24 -0.74 -5.93 4.97
N ILE A 25 -0.53 -4.68 4.60
CA ILE A 25 0.62 -4.22 3.84
C ILE A 25 1.58 -3.52 4.80
N VAL A 26 2.84 -3.92 4.75
CA VAL A 26 3.94 -3.29 5.51
C VAL A 26 4.99 -2.81 4.51
N LEU A 27 5.12 -1.49 4.40
CA LEU A 27 6.03 -0.83 3.46
C LEU A 27 7.10 -0.07 4.23
N THR A 28 8.36 -0.46 4.08
CA THR A 28 9.50 0.27 4.64
C THR A 28 10.13 1.14 3.57
N PHE A 29 10.31 2.43 3.85
CA PHE A 29 10.86 3.39 2.89
C PHE A 29 11.64 4.51 3.58
N ARG A 30 12.34 5.31 2.76
CA ARG A 30 13.06 6.53 3.15
C ARG A 30 12.52 7.72 2.36
N THR A 31 12.41 8.89 2.97
CA THR A 31 12.07 10.13 2.26
C THR A 31 13.33 10.93 1.91
N LYS A 32 13.27 11.76 0.86
CA LYS A 32 14.31 12.75 0.51
C LYS A 32 13.94 14.17 0.94
N ASP A 33 12.65 14.41 1.15
CA ASP A 33 12.08 15.71 1.49
C ASP A 33 11.33 15.64 2.82
N VAL A 34 11.07 16.80 3.42
CA VAL A 34 10.22 16.89 4.60
C VAL A 34 8.77 16.70 4.18
N VAL A 35 8.10 15.68 4.70
CA VAL A 35 6.68 15.40 4.40
C VAL A 35 5.86 15.52 5.67
N ASN A 36 5.03 16.56 5.74
CA ASN A 36 4.19 16.82 6.92
C ASN A 36 2.90 15.98 6.90
N HIS A 37 2.35 15.79 5.71
CA HIS A 37 1.08 15.11 5.46
C HIS A 37 1.17 14.39 4.11
N GLY A 38 0.30 13.42 3.89
CA GLY A 38 0.19 12.76 2.60
C GLY A 38 -0.97 11.79 2.57
N THR A 39 -1.28 11.31 1.38
CA THR A 39 -2.40 10.40 1.12
C THR A 39 -1.96 9.12 0.42
N VAL A 40 -2.71 8.04 0.65
CA VAL A 40 -2.55 6.79 -0.08
C VAL A 40 -3.55 6.70 -1.24
N ALA A 41 -3.07 6.21 -2.38
CA ALA A 41 -3.91 5.78 -3.50
C ALA A 41 -3.62 4.30 -3.82
N VAL A 42 -4.68 3.57 -4.18
CA VAL A 42 -4.60 2.14 -4.47
C VAL A 42 -5.28 1.87 -5.80
N HIS A 43 -4.59 1.12 -6.67
CA HIS A 43 -5.13 0.71 -7.96
C HIS A 43 -4.96 -0.80 -8.15
N GLY A 44 -6.04 -1.47 -8.53
CA GLY A 44 -5.98 -2.81 -9.09
C GLY A 44 -5.81 -2.74 -10.60
N ILE A 45 -4.73 -3.30 -11.13
CA ILE A 45 -4.44 -3.30 -12.56
C ILE A 45 -4.91 -4.63 -13.15
N LEU A 46 -5.97 -4.57 -13.95
CA LEU A 46 -6.56 -5.71 -14.64
C LEU A 46 -6.41 -5.53 -16.15
N ALA A 47 -5.76 -6.48 -16.82
CA ALA A 47 -5.49 -6.40 -18.26
C ALA A 47 -4.90 -5.05 -18.71
N HIS A 48 -3.92 -4.53 -17.94
CA HIS A 48 -3.26 -3.23 -18.12
C HIS A 48 -4.13 -1.99 -17.85
N VAL A 49 -5.36 -2.15 -17.38
CA VAL A 49 -6.24 -1.04 -16.99
C VAL A 49 -6.16 -0.83 -15.47
N PRO A 50 -5.69 0.33 -14.97
CA PRO A 50 -5.72 0.64 -13.55
C PRO A 50 -7.14 0.99 -13.10
N ILE A 51 -7.63 0.32 -12.08
CA ILE A 51 -8.94 0.54 -11.46
C ILE A 51 -8.72 1.03 -10.05
N TYR A 52 -9.21 2.23 -9.74
CA TYR A 52 -9.09 2.82 -8.41
C TYR A 52 -9.86 2.02 -7.36
N PHE A 53 -9.22 1.81 -6.20
CA PHE A 53 -9.81 1.18 -5.04
C PHE A 53 -9.92 2.19 -3.89
N PRO A 54 -11.15 2.55 -3.45
CA PRO A 54 -11.32 3.49 -2.37
C PRO A 54 -10.94 2.87 -1.01
N LEU A 55 -10.24 3.64 -0.19
CA LEU A 55 -9.95 3.30 1.20
C LEU A 55 -10.78 4.18 2.14
N ASP A 56 -11.13 3.64 3.31
CA ASP A 56 -11.90 4.38 4.33
C ASP A 56 -11.06 5.52 4.94
N ASP A 57 -9.77 5.27 5.16
CA ASP A 57 -8.80 6.27 5.61
C ASP A 57 -7.62 6.29 4.64
N THR A 58 -7.44 7.41 3.96
CA THR A 58 -6.35 7.62 3.02
C THR A 58 -5.16 8.36 3.62
N THR A 59 -5.16 8.72 4.90
CA THR A 59 -4.09 9.53 5.51
C THR A 59 -2.86 8.68 5.82
N ILE A 60 -1.69 9.02 5.29
CA ILE A 60 -0.47 8.21 5.51
C ILE A 60 -0.05 8.23 6.99
N CYS A 61 -0.11 9.41 7.61
CA CYS A 61 0.46 9.65 8.93
C CYS A 61 -0.20 8.81 10.05
N SER A 62 -1.46 8.39 9.87
CA SER A 62 -2.18 7.54 10.82
C SER A 62 -1.62 6.12 10.89
N PHE A 63 -0.89 5.70 9.87
CA PHE A 63 -0.38 4.34 9.68
C PHE A 63 1.15 4.27 9.67
N LEU A 64 1.82 5.38 10.02
CA LEU A 64 3.27 5.51 9.89
C LEU A 64 3.97 5.38 11.25
N SER A 65 5.10 4.68 11.25
CA SER A 65 6.05 4.62 12.38
C SER A 65 7.48 4.88 11.87
N PRO A 66 8.19 5.90 12.40
CA PRO A 66 7.70 6.96 13.27
C PRO A 66 6.57 7.80 12.63
N PRO A 67 5.73 8.49 13.43
CA PRO A 67 4.67 9.34 12.89
C PRO A 67 5.25 10.58 12.20
N CYS A 68 4.42 11.25 11.40
CA CYS A 68 4.75 12.50 10.74
C CYS A 68 5.19 13.61 11.73
N PRO A 69 6.02 14.57 11.31
CA PRO A 69 6.55 14.75 9.96
C PRO A 69 7.64 13.74 9.59
N MET A 70 7.67 13.32 8.32
CA MET A 70 8.78 12.54 7.78
C MET A 70 9.96 13.46 7.48
N LEU A 71 11.15 13.08 7.92
CA LEU A 71 12.38 13.86 7.80
C LEU A 71 13.43 13.08 7.00
N PRO A 72 14.20 13.73 6.12
CA PRO A 72 15.28 13.07 5.36
C PRO A 72 16.40 12.49 6.24
N THR A 73 16.53 12.97 7.48
CA THR A 73 17.53 12.52 8.45
C THR A 73 17.15 11.22 9.18
N GLN A 74 15.88 10.81 9.11
CA GLN A 74 15.42 9.56 9.69
C GLN A 74 15.85 8.39 8.80
N ASP A 75 16.40 7.33 9.41
CA ASP A 75 16.93 6.19 8.64
C ASP A 75 15.83 5.50 7.82
N SER A 76 14.67 5.22 8.41
CA SER A 76 13.52 4.67 7.67
C SER A 76 12.20 4.93 8.39
N TYR A 77 11.13 4.80 7.61
CA TYR A 77 9.74 4.80 8.04
C TYR A 77 9.08 3.48 7.62
N THR A 78 8.17 3.00 8.45
CA THR A 78 7.32 1.85 8.19
C THR A 78 5.88 2.31 8.12
N TYR A 79 5.23 2.06 6.99
CA TYR A 79 3.80 2.24 6.78
C TYR A 79 3.11 0.87 6.92
N THR A 80 2.11 0.78 7.80
CA THR A 80 1.37 -0.47 8.05
C THR A 80 -0.12 -0.25 7.91
N PHE A 81 -0.74 -0.88 6.92
CA PHE A 81 -2.18 -0.74 6.65
C PHE A 81 -2.86 -2.09 6.52
N SER A 82 -3.90 -2.33 7.32
CA SER A 82 -4.70 -3.56 7.31
C SER A 82 -6.08 -3.29 6.76
N LEU A 83 -6.54 -4.11 5.81
CA LEU A 83 -7.88 -4.03 5.24
C LEU A 83 -8.57 -5.40 5.16
N PRO A 84 -9.91 -5.44 5.30
CA PRO A 84 -10.69 -6.63 5.01
C PRO A 84 -10.81 -6.85 3.50
N ILE A 85 -10.61 -8.08 3.06
CA ILE A 85 -10.85 -8.51 1.68
C ILE A 85 -12.33 -8.93 1.57
N SER A 86 -13.16 -8.09 0.96
CA SER A 86 -14.61 -8.32 0.90
C SER A 86 -14.96 -9.59 0.12
N HIS A 87 -15.95 -10.35 0.61
CA HIS A 87 -16.57 -11.45 -0.14
C HIS A 87 -17.18 -11.03 -1.48
N SER A 88 -17.53 -9.74 -1.64
CA SER A 88 -18.08 -9.22 -2.89
C SER A 88 -17.05 -9.05 -4.00
N TYR A 89 -15.75 -9.11 -3.69
CA TYR A 89 -14.71 -8.96 -4.71
C TYR A 89 -14.69 -10.14 -5.68
N PRO A 90 -14.50 -9.91 -6.99
CA PRO A 90 -14.37 -10.99 -7.95
C PRO A 90 -13.10 -11.81 -7.66
N SER A 91 -13.16 -13.12 -7.92
CA SER A 91 -11.95 -13.94 -7.89
C SER A 91 -11.15 -13.68 -9.18
N VAL A 92 -9.98 -13.06 -9.07
CA VAL A 92 -9.20 -12.59 -10.22
C VAL A 92 -7.72 -12.44 -9.87
N ARG A 93 -6.86 -12.55 -10.88
CA ARG A 93 -5.43 -12.18 -10.79
C ARG A 93 -5.25 -10.75 -11.27
N LEU A 94 -4.50 -9.97 -10.51
CA LEU A 94 -4.25 -8.56 -10.78
C LEU A 94 -2.86 -8.15 -10.30
N THR A 95 -2.38 -6.99 -10.74
CA THR A 95 -1.29 -6.30 -10.07
C THR A 95 -1.88 -5.23 -9.17
N ILE A 96 -1.52 -5.21 -7.89
CA ILE A 96 -1.90 -4.12 -6.98
C ILE A 96 -0.80 -3.07 -7.03
N ARG A 97 -1.19 -1.81 -7.27
CA ARG A 97 -0.34 -0.64 -7.12
C ARG A 97 -0.73 0.09 -5.85
N TRP A 98 0.25 0.39 -5.01
CA TRP A 98 0.10 1.12 -3.76
C TRP A 98 0.99 2.36 -3.79
N GLU A 99 0.37 3.52 -3.71
CA GLU A 99 1.01 4.83 -3.88
C GLU A 99 0.88 5.62 -2.59
N LEU A 100 2.02 6.02 -2.01
CA LEU A 100 2.11 7.00 -0.94
C LEU A 100 2.48 8.34 -1.56
N ILE A 101 1.59 9.31 -1.47
CA ILE A 101 1.66 10.59 -2.19
C ILE A 101 1.72 11.73 -1.18
N ASP A 102 2.60 12.71 -1.40
CA ASP A 102 2.67 13.91 -0.57
C ASP A 102 1.59 14.96 -0.95
N ASP A 103 1.58 16.08 -0.23
CA ASP A 103 0.67 17.21 -0.46
C ASP A 103 0.95 17.98 -1.76
N HIS A 104 2.09 17.73 -2.40
CA HIS A 104 2.46 18.25 -3.71
C HIS A 104 2.11 17.28 -4.84
N ASN A 105 1.37 16.21 -4.54
CA ASN A 105 0.97 15.17 -5.48
C ASN A 105 2.19 14.46 -6.12
N THR A 106 3.26 14.30 -5.34
CA THR A 106 4.48 13.58 -5.71
C THR A 106 4.57 12.27 -4.94
N ASP A 107 4.99 11.21 -5.63
CA ASP A 107 5.15 9.89 -5.00
C ASP A 107 6.32 9.88 -4.02
N ILE A 108 6.00 9.66 -2.74
CA ILE A 108 6.95 9.35 -1.68
C ILE A 108 7.48 7.92 -1.87
N ALA A 109 6.53 7.01 -2.16
CA ALA A 109 6.76 5.62 -2.49
C ALA A 109 5.64 5.10 -3.40
N CYS A 110 6.01 4.30 -4.40
CA CYS A 110 5.07 3.60 -5.25
C CYS A 110 5.58 2.16 -5.41
N VAL A 111 4.73 1.19 -5.09
CA VAL A 111 5.04 -0.24 -5.21
C VAL A 111 3.96 -0.95 -6.00
N GLU A 112 4.37 -1.91 -6.81
CA GLU A 112 3.48 -2.82 -7.52
C GLU A 112 3.82 -4.26 -7.18
N PHE A 113 2.81 -5.08 -6.91
CA PHE A 113 2.99 -6.50 -6.62
C PHE A 113 1.85 -7.34 -7.21
N PRO A 114 2.14 -8.56 -7.70
CA PRO A 114 1.12 -9.45 -8.21
C PRO A 114 0.31 -10.05 -7.06
N ALA A 115 -1.01 -10.07 -7.23
CA ALA A 115 -1.94 -10.64 -6.27
C ALA A 115 -3.02 -11.47 -6.98
N GLN A 116 -3.63 -12.36 -6.21
CA GLN A 116 -4.80 -13.11 -6.64
C GLN A 116 -5.85 -13.08 -5.54
N ILE A 117 -7.08 -12.70 -5.89
CA ILE A 117 -8.21 -12.74 -4.96
C ILE A 117 -8.92 -14.08 -5.15
N GLU A 118 -9.09 -14.83 -4.06
CA GLU A 118 -9.78 -16.13 -4.05
C GLU A 118 -10.72 -16.26 -2.84
N ALA A 119 -11.47 -17.35 -2.79
CA ALA A 119 -12.42 -17.62 -1.71
C ALA A 119 -11.74 -17.92 -0.37
#